data_AF-A0AAU2W444-F1
#
_entry.id   AF-A0AAU2W444-F1
#
_cell.length_a   1.000
_cell.length_b   1.000
_cell.length_c   1.000
_cell.angle_alpha   90.00
_cell.angle_beta   90.00
_cell.angle_gamma   90.00
#
_symmetry.space_group_name_H-M   'P 1'
#
loop_
_entity.id
_entity.type
_entity.pdbx_description
1 polymer ?
#
loop_
_entity_poly.entity_id
_entity_poly.type
_entity_poly.pdbx_seq_one_letter_code
_entity_poly.pdbx_strand_id
1 'polypeptide(L)' 'MGPVRLTHDDFWLFDGKLVQFNIFDGVGRWVHTDQTDDPAVAAHCGAAFEAVRERGVPHEEYTV' A
#
# COMPACT_ATOMS: atom_id res chain seq x y z
N MET A 1 -20.67 -0.47 0.48
CA MET A 1 -19.37 -0.47 1.18
C MET A 1 -18.91 0.97 1.31
N GLY A 2 -18.34 1.36 2.46
CA GLY A 2 -17.85 2.74 2.68
C GLY A 2 -16.58 3.05 1.89
N PRO A 3 -16.09 4.30 1.90
CA PRO A 3 -14.86 4.67 1.22
C PRO A 3 -13.66 3.88 1.77
N VAL A 4 -12.85 3.31 0.89
CA VAL A 4 -11.56 2.69 1.24
C VAL A 4 -10.65 3.76 1.82
N ARG A 5 -10.09 3.52 3.00
CA ARG A 5 -9.12 4.41 3.64
C ARG A 5 -7.73 4.03 3.15
N LEU A 6 -6.91 5.05 2.89
CA LEU A 6 -5.50 4.86 2.57
C LEU A 6 -4.71 4.66 3.87
N THR A 7 -3.61 3.92 3.77
CA THR A 7 -2.63 3.79 4.84
C THR A 7 -1.85 5.10 4.99
N HIS A 8 -1.31 5.36 6.18
CA HIS A 8 -0.46 6.53 6.41
C HIS A 8 0.91 6.34 5.74
N ASP A 9 1.55 5.22 6.05
CA ASP A 9 2.80 4.78 5.46
C ASP A 9 2.55 4.00 4.16
N ASP A 10 3.57 3.94 3.30
CA ASP A 10 3.53 3.04 2.15
C ASP A 10 3.72 1.58 2.61
N PHE A 11 3.34 0.65 1.73
CA PHE A 11 3.45 -0.76 2.02
C PHE A 11 3.74 -1.58 0.77
N TRP A 12 4.33 -2.75 1.00
CA TRP A 12 4.45 -3.83 0.03
C TRP A 12 3.53 -4.97 0.45
N LEU A 13 2.74 -5.49 -0.50
CA LEU A 13 1.84 -6.63 -0.29
C LEU A 13 2.36 -7.83 -1.09
N PHE A 14 2.69 -8.91 -0.39
CA PHE A 14 3.20 -10.15 -0.97
C PHE A 14 2.12 -11.24 -0.97
N ASP A 15 1.86 -11.81 -2.14
CA ASP A 15 0.92 -12.91 -2.37
C ASP A 15 -0.48 -12.73 -1.75
N GLY A 16 -0.89 -11.49 -1.49
CA GLY A 16 -2.13 -11.16 -0.79
C GLY A 16 -2.17 -11.61 0.68
N LYS A 17 -1.01 -11.87 1.30
CA LYS A 17 -0.93 -12.50 2.64
C LYS A 17 -0.01 -11.78 3.62
N LEU A 18 1.14 -11.29 3.16
CA LEU A 18 2.11 -10.61 4.01
C LEU A 18 2.18 -9.14 3.61
N VAL A 19 2.01 -8.24 4.57
CA VAL A 19 2.19 -6.81 4.39
C VAL A 19 3.47 -6.38 5.08
N GLN A 20 4.31 -5.63 4.39
CA GLN A 20 5.42 -4.90 4.96
C GLN A 20 5.15 -3.39 4.85
N PHE A 21 5.07 -2.70 5.97
CA PHE A 21 4.99 -1.24 6.01
C PHE A 21 6.40 -0.66 6.10
N ASN A 22 6.71 0.38 5.33
CA ASN A 22 7.94 1.15 5.54
C ASN A 22 7.59 2.36 6.39
N ILE A 23 8.15 2.42 7.60
CA ILE A 23 7.82 3.46 8.57
C ILE A 23 8.74 4.67 8.36
N PHE A 24 8.15 5.84 8.24
CA PHE A 24 8.87 7.10 8.10
C PHE A 24 8.71 8.01 9.34
N ASP A 25 9.70 8.85 9.62
CA ASP A 25 9.59 9.89 10.62
C ASP A 25 8.69 11.04 10.13
N GLY A 26 8.35 11.98 11.03
CA GLY A 26 7.50 13.12 10.70
C GLY A 26 8.08 14.12 9.69
N VAL A 27 9.29 13.89 9.18
CA VAL A 27 9.92 14.67 8.10
C VAL A 27 10.31 13.81 6.90
N GLY A 28 9.77 12.58 6.80
CA GLY A 28 9.86 11.71 5.64
C GLY A 28 11.14 10.88 5.55
N ARG A 29 11.93 10.73 6.63
CA ARG A 29 13.09 9.81 6.65
C ARG A 29 12.64 8.41 6.98
N TRP A 30 13.14 7.44 6.24
CA TRP A 30 12.91 6.03 6.55
C TRP A 30 13.51 5.68 7.92
N VAL A 31 12.76 4.94 8.74
CA VAL A 31 13.15 4.53 10.09
C VAL A 31 13.38 3.02 10.14
N HIS A 32 12.35 2.23 9.83
CA HIS A 32 12.39 0.77 9.84
C HIS A 32 11.23 0.18 9.02
N THR A 33 11.11 -1.14 9.02
CA THR A 33 9.99 -1.86 8.40
C THR A 33 9.30 -2.75 9.42
N ASP A 34 7.97 -2.70 9.45
CA ASP A 34 7.14 -3.62 10.23
C ASP A 34 6.37 -4.56 9.31
N GLN A 35 6.14 -5.79 9.77
CA GLN A 35 5.48 -6.83 8.98
C GLN A 35 4.30 -7.44 9.73
N THR A 36 3.25 -7.81 8.99
CA THR A 36 2.10 -8.53 9.51
C THR A 36 1.52 -9.47 8.46
N ASP A 37 1.11 -10.65 8.92
CA ASP A 37 0.36 -11.65 8.15
C ASP A 37 -1.13 -11.69 8.54
N ASP A 38 -1.62 -10.67 9.25
CA ASP A 38 -3.04 -10.55 9.59
C ASP A 38 -3.88 -10.46 8.29
N PRO A 39 -4.79 -11.42 8.04
CA PRO A 39 -5.57 -11.47 6.81
C PRO A 39 -6.50 -10.25 6.64
N ALA A 40 -6.96 -9.63 7.74
CA ALA A 40 -7.77 -8.43 7.67
C ALA A 40 -6.95 -7.23 7.19
N VAL A 41 -5.70 -7.12 7.65
CA VAL A 41 -4.77 -6.07 7.22
C VAL A 41 -4.37 -6.28 5.76
N ALA A 42 -4.03 -7.50 5.36
CA ALA A 42 -3.71 -7.82 3.97
C ALA A 42 -4.87 -7.52 3.01
N ALA A 43 -6.10 -7.89 3.37
CA ALA A 43 -7.29 -7.58 2.59
C ALA A 43 -7.56 -6.07 2.47
N HIS A 44 -7.36 -5.33 3.56
CA HIS A 44 -7.50 -3.88 3.56
C HIS A 44 -6.46 -3.20 2.64
N CYS A 45 -5.20 -3.60 2.75
CA CYS A 45 -4.13 -3.07 1.92
C CYS A 45 -4.34 -3.40 0.43
N GLY A 46 -4.82 -4.60 0.11
CA GLY A 46 -5.20 -4.97 -1.26
C GLY A 46 -6.32 -4.09 -1.81
N ALA A 47 -7.37 -3.82 -1.03
CA ALA A 47 -8.45 -2.92 -1.44
C ALA A 47 -7.97 -1.47 -1.62
N ALA A 48 -7.07 -0.99 -0.76
CA ALA A 48 -6.45 0.33 -0.90
C ALA A 48 -5.60 0.44 -2.17
N PHE A 49 -4.82 -0.60 -2.48
CA PHE A 49 -4.02 -0.64 -3.70
C PHE A 49 -4.89 -0.55 -4.96
N GLU A 50 -5.92 -1.38 -5.07
CA GLU A 50 -6.81 -1.35 -6.25
C GLU A 50 -7.52 -0.01 -6.40
N ALA A 51 -7.99 0.60 -5.30
CA ALA A 51 -8.61 1.92 -5.33
C ALA A 51 -7.67 3.04 -5.82
N VAL A 52 -6.36 2.92 -5.57
CA VAL A 52 -5.35 3.85 -6.10
C VAL A 52 -5.01 3.50 -7.54
N ARG A 53 -4.85 2.22 -7.87
CA ARG A 53 -4.53 1.72 -9.21
C ARG A 53 -5.54 2.16 -10.26
N GLU A 54 -6.83 2.13 -9.93
CA GLU A 54 -7.92 2.61 -10.80
C GLU A 54 -7.78 4.09 -11.19
N ARG A 55 -6.98 4.87 -10.45
CA ARG A 55 -6.71 6.29 -10.73
C ARG A 55 -5.36 6.54 -11.39
N GLY A 56 -4.53 5.51 -11.49
CA GLY A 56 -3.21 5.59 -12.12
C GLY A 56 -3.33 5.64 -13.64
N VAL A 57 -2.36 6.28 -14.28
CA VAL A 57 -2.19 6.20 -15.74
C VAL A 57 -1.54 4.85 -16.08
N PRO A 58 -2.11 4.05 -16.99
CA PRO A 58 -1.49 2.81 -17.47
C PRO A 58 -0.05 3.02 -17.93
N HIS A 59 0.84 2.07 -17.60
CA HIS A 59 2.27 2.24 -17.86
C HIS A 59 2.58 2.39 -19.36
N GLU A 60 1.83 1.69 -20.21
CA GLU A 60 1.97 1.77 -21.68
C GLU A 60 1.66 3.14 -22.28
N GLU A 61 1.01 4.05 -21.54
CA GLU A 61 0.69 5.40 -22.02
C GLU A 61 1.86 6.39 -21.84
N TYR A 62 2.89 6.03 -21.09
CA TYR A 62 4.08 6.87 -20.92
C TYR A 62 5.07 6.72 -22.09
N THR A 63 5.58 7.84 -22.60
CA THR A 63 6.65 7.90 -23.61
C THR A 63 7.98 8.31 -22.98
N VAL A 64 9.10 7.70 -23.41
CA VAL A 64 10.47 7.96 -22.92
C VAL A 64 11.16 9.05 -23.74
#